data_AF-A0A1F6X2Q8-F1
#
_entry.id   AF-A0A1F6X2Q8-F1
#
_cell.length_a   1.000
_cell.length_b   1.000
_cell.length_c   1.000
_cell.angle_alpha   90.00
_cell.angle_beta   90.00
_cell.angle_gamma   90.00
#
_symmetry.space_group_name_H-M   'P 1'
#
loop_
_entity.id
_entity.type
_entity.pdbx_description
1 polymer ?
#
loop_
_entity_poly.entity_id
_entity_poly.type
_entity_poly.pdbx_seq_one_letter_code
_entity_poly.pdbx_strand_id
1 'polypeptide(L)'
;MINIFKLSLIGVFTLALILSFALIGIGSANAALTIGASSGSFSAISTYGTAAGDFTIEAGTTTPASLILISDEDSTDAINIDATAGGMDIDAVGAAGQDINILNTGGSLVMSATESAIDAIDINATAGGIDIRASGAAAGEDIDITATGSSVNITATEAITTAIVLNASTAAGGIDITSNEDIDITTTGAAGEDITITNTGGSVNISATEDDTAAIVISTTAGGIDISATGVAADDLDISGVLTSVNISSTEAVDDSIVISATGTAGGIDITSLGDIDITTTGAAGEDITITNTGGSIAISATENVSSVIAITSNGGTSETIVITNTLGTGAGAISLIASAGGITLTPVSTGVVTVTIGDVSLTDGRLVMGTEGLTCSSGLVIDLATTAKGIITTTGETNTACAISFTNGVAGEFVVLSHDYNGTGVITFADVTGFDASFTPVTALCTGVDAGVTAANNDHFYLSGVMTSATEIMILGCTYFNAA
;
A
#
# COMPACT_ATOMS: atom_id res chain seq x y z
N MET A 1 114.41 33.16 9.83
CA MET A 1 114.46 33.90 8.55
C MET A 1 113.52 33.22 7.57
N ILE A 2 112.33 33.77 7.33
CA ILE A 2 111.50 33.51 6.15
C ILE A 2 110.82 34.84 5.82
N ASN A 3 110.97 35.24 4.56
CA ASN A 3 110.71 36.58 4.04
C ASN A 3 109.22 36.93 3.98
N ILE A 4 108.88 38.12 4.47
CA ILE A 4 107.64 38.82 4.16
C ILE A 4 107.82 39.44 2.77
N PHE A 5 107.15 38.91 1.75
CA PHE A 5 107.01 39.58 0.46
C PHE A 5 105.80 40.53 0.54
N LYS A 6 106.07 41.83 0.68
CA LYS A 6 105.11 42.90 0.34
C LYS A 6 105.13 43.09 -1.17
N LEU A 7 104.06 42.71 -1.86
CA LEU A 7 103.82 43.11 -3.25
C LEU A 7 102.88 44.32 -3.25
N SER A 8 103.42 45.49 -3.60
CA SER A 8 102.66 46.71 -3.85
C SER A 8 102.46 46.85 -5.35
N LEU A 9 101.22 46.74 -5.84
CA LEU A 9 100.89 47.03 -7.23
C LEU A 9 99.81 48.12 -7.28
N ILE A 10 100.19 49.28 -7.80
CA ILE A 10 99.33 50.42 -8.10
C ILE A 10 98.94 50.29 -9.57
N GLY A 11 97.69 49.99 -9.86
CA GLY A 11 97.16 49.97 -11.23
C GLY A 11 95.87 49.16 -11.34
N VAL A 12 94.79 49.84 -11.73
CA VAL A 12 93.49 49.22 -12.04
C VAL A 12 93.65 48.37 -13.30
N PHE A 13 93.94 47.09 -13.10
CA PHE A 13 93.68 46.03 -14.04
C PHE A 13 92.81 45.02 -13.31
N THR A 14 91.74 44.57 -13.96
CA THR A 14 91.01 43.36 -13.59
C THR A 14 91.96 42.18 -13.74
N LEU A 15 92.84 42.02 -12.74
CA LEU A 15 93.66 40.85 -12.56
C LEU A 15 92.72 39.77 -12.06
N ALA A 16 92.34 38.85 -12.95
CA ALA A 16 91.87 37.54 -12.54
C ALA A 16 93.06 36.84 -11.88
N LEU A 17 93.27 37.17 -10.61
CA LEU A 17 94.26 36.58 -9.75
C LEU A 17 93.78 35.16 -9.44
N ILE A 18 94.10 34.21 -10.32
CA ILE A 18 93.89 32.78 -10.08
C ILE A 18 94.97 32.36 -9.06
N LEU A 19 94.77 32.71 -7.78
CA LEU A 19 95.47 32.02 -6.70
C LEU A 19 94.75 30.70 -6.47
N SER A 20 95.32 29.63 -7.00
CA SER A 20 95.02 28.28 -6.57
C SER A 20 95.57 28.08 -5.14
N PHE A 21 94.83 28.56 -4.14
CA PHE A 21 95.05 28.14 -2.77
C PHE A 21 94.54 26.70 -2.61
N ALA A 22 95.47 25.75 -2.51
CA ALA A 22 95.15 24.43 -2.01
C ALA A 22 94.90 24.52 -0.49
N LEU A 23 93.63 24.43 -0.10
CA LEU A 23 93.13 24.16 1.27
C LEU A 23 93.39 25.25 2.32
N ILE A 24 92.38 26.10 2.58
CA ILE A 24 92.30 26.91 3.81
C ILE A 24 91.75 26.02 4.93
N GLY A 25 92.62 25.31 5.65
CA GLY A 25 92.26 24.51 6.81
C GLY A 25 92.23 25.35 8.09
N ILE A 26 91.05 25.55 8.68
CA ILE A 26 90.87 26.17 10.01
C ILE A 26 90.67 25.08 11.06
N GLY A 27 91.74 24.71 11.78
CA GLY A 27 91.80 23.54 12.67
C GLY A 27 91.68 23.83 14.17
N SER A 28 90.74 24.67 14.62
CA SER A 28 90.49 24.86 16.06
C SER A 28 88.99 24.84 16.37
N ALA A 29 88.64 24.36 17.57
CA ALA A 29 87.26 24.05 17.99
C ALA A 29 86.24 25.20 17.82
N ASN A 30 86.69 26.45 17.66
CA ASN A 30 85.85 27.65 17.54
C ASN A 30 86.26 28.58 16.37
N ALA A 31 87.00 28.11 15.36
CA ALA A 31 87.42 28.98 14.24
C ALA A 31 86.30 29.13 13.19
N ALA A 32 85.76 30.34 13.04
CA ALA A 32 84.86 30.69 11.94
C ALA A 32 85.64 31.36 10.80
N LEU A 33 85.49 30.86 9.56
CA LEU A 33 85.93 31.56 8.36
C LEU A 33 84.80 32.51 7.93
N THR A 34 84.90 33.78 8.28
CA THR A 34 83.95 34.80 7.82
C THR A 34 84.41 35.33 6.46
N ILE A 35 83.70 34.96 5.39
CA ILE A 35 83.86 35.56 4.07
C ILE A 35 82.74 36.58 3.89
N GLY A 36 83.01 37.84 4.22
CA GLY A 36 82.05 38.94 4.08
C GLY A 36 82.40 39.84 2.90
N ALA A 37 81.42 40.17 2.07
CA ALA A 37 81.51 41.25 1.09
C ALA A 37 80.54 42.36 1.51
N SER A 38 81.05 43.57 1.75
CA SER A 38 80.26 44.69 2.30
C SER A 38 79.18 45.23 1.35
N SER A 39 79.18 44.78 0.08
CA SER A 39 78.25 45.22 -0.97
C SER A 39 78.37 44.37 -2.27
N GLY A 40 78.84 43.12 -2.19
CA GLY A 40 79.16 42.32 -3.37
C GLY A 40 78.75 40.86 -3.22
N SER A 41 78.49 40.18 -4.34
CA SER A 41 78.19 38.75 -4.36
C SER A 41 79.45 37.94 -4.03
N PHE A 42 79.38 37.08 -3.01
CA PHE A 42 80.34 36.00 -2.86
C PHE A 42 79.96 34.90 -3.85
N SER A 43 80.69 34.82 -4.96
CA SER A 43 80.49 33.81 -6.00
C SER A 43 81.60 32.76 -5.91
N ALA A 44 81.31 31.62 -5.27
CA ALA A 44 82.16 30.44 -5.33
C ALA A 44 81.78 29.63 -6.59
N ILE A 45 82.47 29.88 -7.70
CA ILE A 45 82.27 29.14 -8.96
C ILE A 45 83.21 27.93 -8.96
N SER A 46 82.68 26.71 -8.89
CA SER A 46 83.44 25.52 -9.28
C SER A 46 83.25 25.24 -10.77
N THR A 47 84.23 25.58 -11.60
CA THR A 47 84.24 25.21 -13.02
C THR A 47 84.72 23.77 -13.19
N TYR A 48 83.81 22.80 -13.08
CA TYR A 48 84.13 21.41 -13.40
C TYR A 48 84.06 21.17 -14.92
N GLY A 49 85.20 20.84 -15.52
CA GLY A 49 85.30 20.44 -16.92
C GLY A 49 84.86 19.00 -17.12
N THR A 50 83.66 18.80 -17.66
CA THR A 50 83.20 17.56 -18.35
C THR A 50 83.03 16.26 -17.55
N ALA A 51 83.11 16.28 -16.21
CA ALA A 51 82.69 15.16 -15.38
C ALA A 51 81.88 15.67 -14.18
N ALA A 52 80.85 14.93 -13.75
CA ALA A 52 80.04 15.23 -12.57
C ALA A 52 80.94 15.40 -11.34
N GLY A 53 81.24 16.65 -10.99
CA GLY A 53 81.96 17.02 -9.78
C GLY A 53 81.00 17.80 -8.90
N ASP A 54 80.95 17.44 -7.63
CA ASP A 54 80.02 18.03 -6.68
C ASP A 54 80.67 19.19 -5.94
N PHE A 55 79.87 20.18 -5.55
CA PHE A 55 80.25 21.15 -4.53
C PHE A 55 79.64 20.70 -3.20
N THR A 56 80.46 20.10 -2.32
CA THR A 56 80.00 19.55 -1.05
C THR A 56 80.22 20.55 0.09
N ILE A 57 79.14 20.89 0.81
CA ILE A 57 79.20 21.56 2.11
C ILE A 57 78.83 20.53 3.17
N GLU A 58 79.78 20.13 4.01
CA GLU A 58 79.60 19.11 5.04
C GLU A 58 79.83 19.71 6.43
N ALA A 59 78.84 19.58 7.32
CA ALA A 59 78.89 20.09 8.68
C ALA A 59 79.16 18.94 9.69
N GLY A 60 80.41 18.47 9.70
CA GLY A 60 80.93 17.58 10.75
C GLY A 60 80.55 16.10 10.61
N THR A 61 81.54 15.24 10.37
CA THR A 61 81.34 13.78 10.18
C THR A 61 81.46 12.95 11.47
N THR A 62 81.91 13.55 12.58
CA THR A 62 82.19 12.84 13.86
C THR A 62 81.62 13.52 15.10
N THR A 63 81.20 14.78 14.97
CA THR A 63 80.54 15.57 16.03
C THR A 63 79.37 16.31 15.37
N PRO A 64 78.13 16.18 15.88
CA PRO A 64 76.98 16.85 15.30
C PRO A 64 77.21 18.37 15.18
N ALA A 65 77.04 18.91 13.98
CA ALA A 65 77.03 20.35 13.73
C ALA A 65 75.87 20.70 12.79
N SER A 66 75.36 21.92 12.91
CA SER A 66 74.24 22.42 12.10
C SER A 66 74.75 23.28 10.94
N LEU A 67 74.17 23.11 9.76
CA LEU A 67 74.21 24.12 8.71
C LEU A 67 73.06 25.10 8.93
N ILE A 68 73.36 26.40 8.96
CA ILE A 68 72.36 27.47 9.10
C ILE A 68 72.49 28.40 7.90
N LEU A 69 71.36 28.64 7.21
CA LEU A 69 71.23 29.56 6.08
C LEU A 69 70.22 30.63 6.49
N ILE A 70 70.62 31.91 6.51
CA ILE A 70 69.77 33.03 6.90
C ILE A 70 69.89 34.12 5.82
N SER A 71 68.76 34.64 5.38
CA SER A 71 68.66 35.85 4.56
C SER A 71 67.64 36.78 5.21
N ASP A 72 68.02 38.04 5.41
CA ASP A 72 67.14 39.10 5.96
C ASP A 72 66.51 39.95 4.85
N GLU A 73 66.53 39.46 3.60
CA GLU A 73 65.96 40.14 2.45
C GLU A 73 64.44 39.98 2.38
N ASP A 74 63.71 41.07 2.10
CA ASP A 74 62.25 41.11 1.94
C ASP A 74 61.87 41.08 0.44
N SER A 75 62.46 40.13 -0.29
CA SER A 75 62.16 39.83 -1.69
C SER A 75 61.79 38.35 -1.84
N THR A 76 61.19 37.99 -2.99
CA THR A 76 60.72 36.62 -3.26
C THR A 76 61.82 35.56 -3.32
N ASP A 77 63.08 35.97 -3.49
CA ASP A 77 64.24 35.11 -3.78
C ASP A 77 65.34 35.20 -2.70
N ALA A 78 64.96 35.65 -1.49
CA ALA A 78 65.88 35.80 -0.35
C ALA A 78 66.79 34.57 -0.14
N ILE A 79 66.27 33.36 -0.38
CA ILE A 79 67.04 32.13 -0.57
C ILE A 79 66.45 31.37 -1.77
N ASN A 80 67.20 31.23 -2.86
CA ASN A 80 66.81 30.46 -4.04
C ASN A 80 67.73 29.25 -4.25
N ILE A 81 67.16 28.06 -4.48
CA ILE A 81 67.89 26.83 -4.80
C ILE A 81 67.28 26.27 -6.09
N ASP A 82 68.07 26.25 -7.17
CA ASP A 82 67.59 25.92 -8.52
C ASP A 82 68.43 24.78 -9.13
N ALA A 83 67.75 23.69 -9.49
CA ALA A 83 68.32 22.51 -10.14
C ALA A 83 67.78 22.34 -11.59
N THR A 84 67.98 23.34 -12.44
CA THR A 84 67.46 23.43 -13.83
C THR A 84 67.58 22.20 -14.76
N ALA A 85 68.43 21.20 -14.45
CA ALA A 85 68.67 20.03 -15.29
C ALA A 85 68.50 18.67 -14.55
N GLY A 86 68.04 18.66 -13.29
CA GLY A 86 67.93 17.45 -12.47
C GLY A 86 66.97 17.60 -11.29
N GLY A 87 66.91 16.59 -10.42
CA GLY A 87 66.11 16.62 -9.19
C GLY A 87 66.84 17.29 -8.02
N MET A 88 66.11 17.55 -6.95
CA MET A 88 66.63 17.93 -5.64
C MET A 88 66.12 16.91 -4.62
N ASP A 89 67.05 16.20 -3.98
CA ASP A 89 66.73 15.29 -2.88
C ASP A 89 66.82 16.03 -1.55
N ILE A 90 65.85 15.81 -0.67
CA ILE A 90 65.83 16.32 0.71
C ILE A 90 65.59 15.13 1.63
N ASP A 91 66.69 14.53 2.10
CA ASP A 91 66.64 13.35 2.97
C ASP A 91 66.78 13.75 4.44
N ALA A 92 65.86 13.26 5.27
CA ALA A 92 66.00 13.29 6.73
C ALA A 92 65.76 11.89 7.30
N VAL A 93 66.75 11.36 8.03
CA VAL A 93 66.62 10.09 8.78
C VAL A 93 66.56 10.42 10.26
N GLY A 94 65.36 10.43 10.83
CA GLY A 94 65.10 10.80 12.22
C GLY A 94 64.29 9.74 12.99
N ALA A 95 64.35 9.74 14.32
CA ALA A 95 63.42 8.95 15.14
C ALA A 95 62.03 9.63 15.20
N ALA A 96 61.09 9.09 15.97
CA ALA A 96 59.76 9.70 16.14
C ALA A 96 59.86 11.15 16.67
N GLY A 97 59.26 12.10 15.96
CA GLY A 97 59.25 13.54 16.28
C GLY A 97 60.47 14.32 15.77
N GLN A 98 61.26 13.75 14.86
CA GLN A 98 62.31 14.47 14.13
C GLN A 98 61.79 14.71 12.72
N ASP A 99 61.24 15.90 12.50
CA ASP A 99 60.45 16.22 11.32
C ASP A 99 61.19 17.21 10.40
N ILE A 100 60.88 17.18 9.11
CA ILE A 100 61.20 18.28 8.20
C ILE A 100 60.10 19.33 8.36
N ASN A 101 60.40 20.43 9.05
CA ASN A 101 59.44 21.50 9.26
C ASN A 101 59.52 22.54 8.14
N ILE A 102 58.40 22.77 7.44
CA ILE A 102 58.21 23.87 6.50
C ILE A 102 57.12 24.78 7.07
N LEU A 103 57.52 25.95 7.56
CA LEU A 103 56.61 26.92 8.18
C LEU A 103 56.65 28.24 7.41
N ASN A 104 55.50 28.65 6.87
CA ASN A 104 55.28 30.00 6.36
C ASN A 104 54.26 30.72 7.27
N THR A 105 54.66 31.82 7.91
CA THR A 105 53.76 32.63 8.74
C THR A 105 53.34 33.89 7.98
N GLY A 106 52.09 33.93 7.53
CA GLY A 106 51.49 35.09 6.84
C GLY A 106 51.58 35.07 5.31
N GLY A 107 52.31 34.12 4.72
CA GLY A 107 52.36 33.87 3.27
C GLY A 107 51.84 32.48 2.89
N SER A 108 52.02 32.11 1.61
CA SER A 108 51.58 30.82 1.05
C SER A 108 52.73 29.81 0.93
N LEU A 109 52.41 28.53 1.07
CA LEU A 109 53.25 27.44 0.57
C LEU A 109 52.73 27.05 -0.84
N VAL A 110 53.61 27.01 -1.83
CA VAL A 110 53.27 26.58 -3.20
C VAL A 110 54.03 25.31 -3.51
N MET A 111 53.31 24.25 -3.88
CA MET A 111 53.85 22.97 -4.34
C MET A 111 53.23 22.68 -5.71
N SER A 112 54.06 22.56 -6.74
CA SER A 112 53.58 22.30 -8.10
C SER A 112 54.52 21.37 -8.85
N ALA A 113 53.93 20.43 -9.59
CA ALA A 113 54.61 19.60 -10.55
C ALA A 113 53.88 19.69 -11.89
N THR A 114 54.63 19.82 -12.98
CA THR A 114 54.09 19.91 -14.34
C THR A 114 54.29 18.61 -15.13
N GLU A 115 54.75 17.55 -14.45
CA GLU A 115 54.96 16.24 -15.02
C GLU A 115 53.63 15.56 -15.38
N SER A 116 53.57 14.90 -16.53
CA SER A 116 52.40 14.11 -16.98
C SER A 116 52.54 12.64 -16.59
N ALA A 117 52.90 12.37 -15.33
CA ALA A 117 52.99 11.04 -14.73
C ALA A 117 51.93 10.87 -13.64
N ILE A 118 51.70 9.63 -13.19
CA ILE A 118 50.67 9.32 -12.17
C ILE A 118 51.03 9.95 -10.81
N ASP A 119 52.33 10.03 -10.52
CA ASP A 119 52.94 10.40 -9.25
C ASP A 119 53.65 11.76 -9.30
N ALA A 120 53.14 12.69 -10.12
CA ALA A 120 53.71 14.04 -10.24
C ALA A 120 53.86 14.74 -8.87
N ILE A 121 52.95 14.45 -7.93
CA ILE A 121 53.10 14.75 -6.51
C ILE A 121 52.65 13.51 -5.72
N ASP A 122 53.54 12.92 -4.93
CA ASP A 122 53.23 11.82 -4.00
C ASP A 122 53.32 12.31 -2.54
N ILE A 123 52.27 12.07 -1.75
CA ILE A 123 52.22 12.36 -0.32
C ILE A 123 51.79 11.07 0.38
N ASN A 124 52.75 10.36 0.94
CA ASN A 124 52.55 9.01 1.46
C ASN A 124 53.00 8.90 2.92
N ALA A 125 52.09 8.44 3.79
CA ALA A 125 52.40 8.05 5.17
C ALA A 125 52.11 6.55 5.35
N THR A 126 53.16 5.75 5.53
CA THR A 126 53.03 4.27 5.53
C THR A 126 52.71 3.65 6.90
N ALA A 127 52.88 4.41 7.99
CA ALA A 127 52.68 3.93 9.36
C ALA A 127 51.67 4.77 10.18
N GLY A 128 51.19 5.89 9.64
CA GLY A 128 50.30 6.83 10.33
C GLY A 128 49.35 7.53 9.36
N GLY A 129 48.49 8.40 9.88
CA GLY A 129 47.54 9.17 9.07
C GLY A 129 48.17 10.41 8.42
N ILE A 130 47.49 10.93 7.40
CA ILE A 130 47.77 12.24 6.80
C ILE A 130 46.63 13.17 7.21
N ASP A 131 46.97 14.29 7.83
CA ASP A 131 46.00 15.31 8.20
C ASP A 131 46.01 16.46 7.20
N ILE A 132 44.82 16.85 6.71
CA ILE A 132 44.62 18.04 5.88
C ILE A 132 43.53 18.87 6.56
N ARG A 133 43.88 20.08 7.02
CA ARG A 133 42.98 20.90 7.85
C ARG A 133 43.02 22.37 7.45
N ALA A 134 41.84 22.96 7.32
CA ALA A 134 41.62 24.41 7.25
C ALA A 134 40.96 24.90 8.56
N SER A 135 41.54 24.59 9.73
CA SER A 135 40.87 24.74 11.04
C SER A 135 40.63 26.18 11.52
N GLY A 136 41.18 27.19 10.82
CA GLY A 136 40.97 28.62 11.10
C GLY A 136 40.19 29.35 10.00
N ALA A 137 39.61 28.60 9.07
CA ALA A 137 38.92 29.14 7.90
C ALA A 137 37.64 29.93 8.25
N ALA A 138 37.41 31.04 7.56
CA ALA A 138 36.12 31.74 7.52
C ALA A 138 35.13 31.04 6.56
N ALA A 139 33.89 31.51 6.49
CA ALA A 139 32.92 30.95 5.55
C ALA A 139 33.38 31.14 4.09
N GLY A 140 33.43 30.04 3.32
CA GLY A 140 33.91 30.02 1.92
C GLY A 140 35.42 29.87 1.76
N GLU A 141 36.16 29.63 2.84
CA GLU A 141 37.54 29.17 2.79
C GLU A 141 37.55 27.65 2.93
N ASP A 142 37.77 26.96 1.81
CA ASP A 142 37.51 25.52 1.69
C ASP A 142 38.78 24.71 1.38
N ILE A 143 38.68 23.39 1.54
CA ILE A 143 39.64 22.45 0.96
C ILE A 143 39.06 22.02 -0.39
N ASP A 144 39.49 22.69 -1.46
CA ASP A 144 39.05 22.37 -2.81
C ASP A 144 39.82 21.18 -3.38
N ILE A 145 39.09 20.17 -3.88
CA ILE A 145 39.66 19.04 -4.62
C ILE A 145 38.95 18.97 -5.97
N THR A 146 39.68 19.24 -7.05
CA THR A 146 39.14 19.23 -8.41
C THR A 146 39.97 18.31 -9.30
N ALA A 147 39.30 17.38 -9.98
CA ALA A 147 39.89 16.50 -11.00
C ALA A 147 39.27 16.82 -12.38
N THR A 148 39.98 17.59 -13.21
CA THR A 148 39.50 17.95 -14.56
C THR A 148 39.91 16.87 -15.55
N GLY A 149 38.93 16.08 -16.05
CA GLY A 149 39.17 15.01 -17.02
C GLY A 149 39.70 13.70 -16.42
N SER A 150 39.66 13.57 -15.10
CA SER A 150 40.04 12.36 -14.34
C SER A 150 39.08 12.15 -13.16
N SER A 151 39.31 11.11 -12.35
CA SER A 151 38.47 10.77 -11.19
C SER A 151 39.11 11.21 -9.87
N VAL A 152 38.28 11.53 -8.88
CA VAL A 152 38.69 11.59 -7.47
C VAL A 152 38.33 10.25 -6.84
N ASN A 153 39.32 9.51 -6.35
CA ASN A 153 39.11 8.25 -5.65
C ASN A 153 39.24 8.45 -4.14
N ILE A 154 38.26 7.99 -3.37
CA ILE A 154 38.30 7.96 -1.91
C ILE A 154 38.02 6.52 -1.48
N THR A 155 38.93 5.92 -0.73
CA THR A 155 38.81 4.52 -0.33
C THR A 155 39.37 4.35 1.08
N ALA A 156 38.60 3.72 1.95
CA ALA A 156 39.05 3.27 3.26
C ALA A 156 38.88 1.75 3.36
N THR A 157 39.90 1.08 3.86
CA THR A 157 39.90 -0.39 4.08
C THR A 157 39.85 -0.75 5.56
N GLU A 158 39.66 0.24 6.42
CA GLU A 158 39.57 0.06 7.87
C GLU A 158 38.23 -0.58 8.25
N ALA A 159 38.27 -1.63 9.08
CA ALA A 159 37.08 -2.36 9.52
C ALA A 159 36.40 -1.69 10.74
N ILE A 160 36.00 -0.43 10.60
CA ILE A 160 35.26 0.34 11.60
C ILE A 160 34.04 1.02 10.97
N THR A 161 33.03 1.37 11.77
CA THR A 161 31.78 1.96 11.28
C THR A 161 31.94 3.36 10.68
N THR A 162 33.03 4.07 11.00
CA THR A 162 33.32 5.44 10.55
C THR A 162 34.54 5.50 9.62
N ALA A 163 34.79 4.46 8.83
CA ALA A 163 35.96 4.39 7.94
C ALA A 163 35.99 5.55 6.92
N ILE A 164 34.81 6.01 6.49
CA ILE A 164 34.62 7.24 5.72
C ILE A 164 33.47 8.01 6.39
N VAL A 165 33.67 9.29 6.66
CA VAL A 165 32.65 10.18 7.25
C VAL A 165 32.53 11.44 6.40
N LEU A 166 31.34 11.70 5.86
CA LEU A 166 30.98 12.97 5.25
C LEU A 166 30.00 13.65 6.22
N ASN A 167 30.42 14.73 6.87
CA ASN A 167 29.64 15.34 7.94
C ASN A 167 29.58 16.87 7.80
N ALA A 168 28.36 17.40 7.65
CA ALA A 168 28.06 18.83 7.63
C ALA A 168 27.15 19.24 8.82
N SER A 169 27.52 18.85 10.05
CA SER A 169 26.67 18.92 11.25
C SER A 169 26.35 20.30 11.83
N THR A 170 26.78 21.41 11.22
CA THR A 170 26.43 22.75 11.72
C THR A 170 25.02 23.13 11.22
N ALA A 171 24.31 24.04 11.91
CA ALA A 171 22.89 24.32 11.63
C ALA A 171 22.56 24.83 10.21
N ALA A 172 23.57 25.18 9.40
CA ALA A 172 23.44 25.58 8.01
C ALA A 172 24.26 24.69 7.06
N GLY A 173 24.86 23.60 7.56
CA GLY A 173 25.65 22.67 6.77
C GLY A 173 24.78 21.76 5.90
N GLY A 174 25.28 21.44 4.71
CA GLY A 174 24.65 20.51 3.78
C GLY A 174 25.70 19.67 3.07
N ILE A 175 25.28 18.56 2.49
CA ILE A 175 26.08 17.73 1.60
C ILE A 175 25.31 17.69 0.28
N ASP A 176 25.79 18.43 -0.71
CA ASP A 176 25.22 18.40 -2.04
C ASP A 176 25.85 17.27 -2.84
N ILE A 177 25.01 16.39 -3.40
CA ILE A 177 25.44 15.30 -4.29
C ILE A 177 24.66 15.47 -5.59
N THR A 178 25.36 15.67 -6.69
CA THR A 178 24.76 15.83 -8.02
C THR A 178 25.51 14.94 -9.00
N SER A 179 24.77 14.11 -9.73
CA SER A 179 25.26 13.30 -10.85
C SER A 179 24.40 13.55 -12.07
N ASN A 180 25.00 13.51 -13.26
CA ASN A 180 24.26 13.59 -14.53
C ASN A 180 23.72 12.23 -14.97
N GLU A 181 24.30 11.15 -14.45
CA GLU A 181 23.91 9.77 -14.72
C GLU A 181 23.45 9.19 -13.38
N ASP A 182 24.17 8.21 -12.84
CA ASP A 182 23.72 7.51 -11.65
C ASP A 182 24.41 7.97 -10.35
N ILE A 183 23.77 7.69 -9.23
CA ILE A 183 24.37 7.67 -7.89
C ILE A 183 24.09 6.28 -7.32
N ASP A 184 25.08 5.40 -7.43
CA ASP A 184 24.97 4.05 -6.88
C ASP A 184 25.29 4.05 -5.38
N ILE A 185 24.35 3.57 -4.57
CA ILE A 185 24.57 3.29 -3.13
C ILE A 185 24.29 1.81 -2.91
N THR A 186 25.33 1.04 -2.61
CA THR A 186 25.22 -0.40 -2.41
C THR A 186 25.79 -0.79 -1.05
N THR A 187 25.00 -1.49 -0.24
CA THR A 187 25.45 -2.18 0.98
C THR A 187 25.37 -3.70 0.76
N THR A 188 26.38 -4.44 1.24
CA THR A 188 26.48 -5.91 1.11
C THR A 188 26.70 -6.60 2.46
N GLY A 189 26.32 -5.92 3.55
CA GLY A 189 26.52 -6.39 4.93
C GLY A 189 25.66 -7.60 5.31
N ALA A 190 25.79 -8.06 6.56
CA ALA A 190 24.96 -9.13 7.11
C ALA A 190 23.52 -8.65 7.40
N ALA A 191 22.79 -9.37 8.26
CA ALA A 191 21.46 -8.94 8.68
C ALA A 191 21.57 -7.77 9.69
N GLY A 192 20.91 -6.65 9.38
CA GLY A 192 20.89 -5.44 10.20
C GLY A 192 21.83 -4.33 9.70
N GLU A 193 22.53 -4.54 8.59
CA GLU A 193 23.32 -3.52 7.90
C GLU A 193 22.46 -2.78 6.88
N ASP A 194 21.94 -1.62 7.29
CA ASP A 194 20.95 -0.87 6.54
C ASP A 194 21.50 0.41 5.90
N ILE A 195 20.89 0.82 4.79
CA ILE A 195 20.97 2.21 4.31
C ILE A 195 19.90 3.00 5.06
N THR A 196 20.30 3.78 6.06
CA THR A 196 19.36 4.59 6.85
C THR A 196 19.30 6.03 6.29
N ILE A 197 18.09 6.48 5.92
CA ILE A 197 17.81 7.90 5.62
C ILE A 197 16.92 8.44 6.73
N THR A 198 17.41 9.42 7.50
CA THR A 198 16.65 10.02 8.61
C THR A 198 16.62 11.53 8.44
N ASN A 199 15.40 12.10 8.47
CA ASN A 199 15.21 13.54 8.60
C ASN A 199 14.44 13.84 9.90
N THR A 200 15.03 14.66 10.79
CA THR A 200 14.37 15.12 12.02
C THR A 200 13.94 16.58 11.86
N GLY A 201 12.62 16.82 11.78
CA GLY A 201 12.04 18.16 11.68
C GLY A 201 11.87 18.71 10.26
N GLY A 202 12.36 18.00 9.23
CA GLY A 202 12.12 18.30 7.82
C GLY A 202 11.46 17.14 7.06
N SER A 203 11.45 17.23 5.73
CA SER A 203 10.85 16.24 4.83
C SER A 203 11.90 15.38 4.13
N VAL A 204 11.56 14.13 3.81
CA VAL A 204 12.30 13.29 2.85
C VAL A 204 11.48 13.29 1.56
N ASN A 205 12.00 13.91 0.50
CA ASN A 205 11.33 13.95 -0.80
C ASN A 205 11.95 12.92 -1.73
N ILE A 206 11.13 12.07 -2.34
CA ILE A 206 11.53 11.10 -3.36
C ILE A 206 10.67 11.36 -4.59
N SER A 207 11.30 11.69 -5.70
CA SER A 207 10.60 12.04 -6.94
C SER A 207 11.43 11.65 -8.16
N ALA A 208 10.77 11.10 -9.17
CA ALA A 208 11.34 10.86 -10.48
C ALA A 208 10.45 11.53 -11.53
N THR A 209 11.07 12.08 -12.59
CA THR A 209 10.37 12.70 -13.72
C THR A 209 10.45 11.84 -14.99
N GLU A 210 10.94 10.61 -14.86
CA GLU A 210 11.04 9.66 -15.95
C GLU A 210 9.64 9.15 -16.34
N ASP A 211 9.38 9.04 -17.65
CA ASP A 211 8.15 8.47 -18.22
C ASP A 211 8.36 6.98 -18.51
N ASP A 212 8.63 6.22 -17.44
CA ASP A 212 8.75 4.76 -17.47
C ASP A 212 8.01 4.15 -16.28
N THR A 213 7.56 2.90 -16.45
CA THR A 213 6.91 2.12 -15.38
C THR A 213 7.77 1.95 -14.12
N ALA A 214 9.09 1.98 -14.26
CA ALA A 214 10.06 1.77 -13.17
C ALA A 214 10.73 3.07 -12.68
N ALA A 215 10.11 4.24 -12.91
CA ALA A 215 10.66 5.53 -12.49
C ALA A 215 11.00 5.58 -10.98
N ILE A 216 10.20 4.91 -10.14
CA ILE A 216 10.52 4.63 -8.74
C ILE A 216 10.12 3.19 -8.43
N VAL A 217 11.08 2.38 -7.96
CA VAL A 217 10.84 1.00 -7.55
C VAL A 217 11.24 0.81 -6.09
N ILE A 218 10.30 0.29 -5.27
CA ILE A 218 10.55 -0.14 -3.89
C ILE A 218 10.18 -1.62 -3.82
N SER A 219 11.17 -2.48 -3.60
CA SER A 219 10.95 -3.94 -3.63
C SER A 219 11.89 -4.68 -2.67
N THR A 220 11.44 -5.85 -2.20
CA THR A 220 12.24 -6.81 -1.42
C THR A 220 12.14 -8.19 -2.07
N THR A 221 13.21 -8.98 -1.98
CA THR A 221 13.21 -10.39 -2.43
C THR A 221 13.06 -11.38 -1.26
N ALA A 222 13.31 -10.91 -0.03
CA ALA A 222 13.07 -11.61 1.21
C ALA A 222 12.55 -10.60 2.25
N GLY A 223 11.55 -10.99 3.05
CA GLY A 223 10.89 -10.10 4.01
C GLY A 223 9.84 -9.18 3.38
N GLY A 224 9.15 -8.41 4.23
CA GLY A 224 8.11 -7.46 3.82
C GLY A 224 8.64 -6.02 3.65
N ILE A 225 7.75 -5.13 3.23
CA ILE A 225 7.96 -3.68 3.20
C ILE A 225 6.93 -3.07 4.14
N ASP A 226 7.41 -2.41 5.19
CA ASP A 226 6.55 -1.67 6.10
C ASP A 226 6.44 -0.21 5.65
N ILE A 227 5.21 0.29 5.51
CA ILE A 227 4.91 1.71 5.27
C ILE A 227 3.97 2.17 6.37
N SER A 228 4.37 3.19 7.12
CA SER A 228 3.61 3.67 8.28
C SER A 228 3.57 5.19 8.30
N ALA A 229 2.38 5.74 8.48
CA ALA A 229 2.17 7.12 8.88
C ALA A 229 1.69 7.11 10.34
N THR A 230 2.47 7.73 11.24
CA THR A 230 2.12 7.89 12.66
C THR A 230 2.05 9.36 13.01
N GLY A 231 0.98 9.79 13.66
CA GLY A 231 0.76 11.21 13.87
C GLY A 231 -0.46 11.56 14.72
N VAL A 232 -0.91 12.81 14.60
CA VAL A 232 -2.15 13.32 15.20
C VAL A 232 -3.34 13.13 14.25
N ALA A 233 -4.54 13.56 14.65
CA ALA A 233 -5.70 13.52 13.76
C ALA A 233 -5.43 14.28 12.45
N ALA A 234 -5.78 13.67 11.32
CA ALA A 234 -5.54 14.12 9.93
C ALA A 234 -4.12 13.89 9.37
N ASP A 235 -3.22 13.22 10.10
CA ASP A 235 -2.01 12.67 9.49
C ASP A 235 -2.39 11.37 8.75
N ASP A 236 -2.33 11.41 7.42
CA ASP A 236 -2.82 10.36 6.54
C ASP A 236 -1.67 9.70 5.74
N LEU A 237 -1.89 8.45 5.31
CA LEU A 237 -1.10 7.84 4.24
C LEU A 237 -1.87 8.00 2.93
N ASP A 238 -1.51 8.98 2.14
CA ASP A 238 -2.13 9.23 0.85
C ASP A 238 -1.49 8.36 -0.25
N ILE A 239 -2.33 7.61 -0.98
CA ILE A 239 -1.94 6.87 -2.17
C ILE A 239 -2.90 7.28 -3.30
N SER A 240 -2.40 8.01 -4.29
CA SER A 240 -3.21 8.59 -5.35
C SER A 240 -2.58 8.39 -6.73
N GLY A 241 -3.41 7.97 -7.69
CA GLY A 241 -3.06 7.87 -9.11
C GLY A 241 -3.92 8.83 -9.93
N VAL A 242 -3.31 9.87 -10.52
CA VAL A 242 -4.02 10.82 -11.40
C VAL A 242 -3.74 10.41 -12.84
N LEU A 243 -4.78 10.04 -13.59
CA LEU A 243 -4.69 9.45 -14.94
C LEU A 243 -3.94 8.11 -15.00
N THR A 244 -3.75 7.46 -13.85
CA THR A 244 -3.12 6.15 -13.69
C THR A 244 -4.01 5.24 -12.84
N SER A 245 -3.57 4.00 -12.60
CA SER A 245 -4.27 3.04 -11.73
C SER A 245 -3.47 2.83 -10.43
N VAL A 246 -4.18 2.56 -9.33
CA VAL A 246 -3.60 2.05 -8.09
C VAL A 246 -3.99 0.59 -7.99
N ASN A 247 -3.01 -0.31 -8.05
CA ASN A 247 -3.23 -1.75 -7.94
C ASN A 247 -2.76 -2.23 -6.56
N ILE A 248 -3.65 -2.91 -5.83
CA ILE A 248 -3.35 -3.53 -4.53
C ILE A 248 -3.69 -5.02 -4.66
N SER A 249 -2.70 -5.88 -4.51
CA SER A 249 -2.86 -7.33 -4.70
C SER A 249 -1.92 -8.11 -3.81
N SER A 250 -2.38 -9.24 -3.28
CA SER A 250 -1.56 -10.25 -2.62
C SER A 250 -1.85 -11.61 -3.24
N THR A 251 -0.81 -12.41 -3.44
CA THR A 251 -0.91 -13.80 -3.91
C THR A 251 -0.62 -14.80 -2.80
N GLU A 252 -0.50 -14.30 -1.56
CA GLU A 252 -0.25 -15.12 -0.39
C GLU A 252 -1.43 -16.05 -0.11
N ALA A 253 -1.16 -17.34 0.09
CA ALA A 253 -2.18 -18.37 0.36
C ALA A 253 -2.46 -18.50 1.87
N VAL A 254 -2.76 -17.37 2.50
CA VAL A 254 -3.15 -17.27 3.91
C VAL A 254 -4.41 -16.41 4.03
N ASP A 255 -5.15 -16.62 5.11
CA ASP A 255 -6.29 -15.75 5.46
C ASP A 255 -5.80 -14.30 5.60
N ASP A 256 -6.67 -13.33 5.30
CA ASP A 256 -6.38 -11.89 5.46
C ASP A 256 -5.15 -11.38 4.69
N SER A 257 -4.83 -11.97 3.53
CA SER A 257 -3.69 -11.55 2.69
C SER A 257 -3.76 -10.09 2.21
N ILE A 258 -4.95 -9.49 2.25
CA ILE A 258 -5.19 -8.05 2.15
C ILE A 258 -6.21 -7.65 3.22
N VAL A 259 -5.82 -6.73 4.11
CA VAL A 259 -6.70 -6.16 5.13
C VAL A 259 -6.89 -4.67 4.89
N ILE A 260 -8.14 -4.23 4.77
CA ILE A 260 -8.52 -2.82 4.76
C ILE A 260 -9.46 -2.62 5.96
N SER A 261 -9.00 -1.86 6.97
CA SER A 261 -9.74 -1.71 8.22
C SER A 261 -9.68 -0.27 8.74
N ALA A 262 -10.79 0.19 9.31
CA ALA A 262 -10.92 1.50 9.96
C ALA A 262 -11.52 1.33 11.36
N THR A 263 -10.72 0.85 12.31
CA THR A 263 -11.19 0.38 13.64
C THR A 263 -11.34 1.48 14.69
N GLY A 264 -11.02 2.74 14.36
CA GLY A 264 -11.19 3.88 15.27
C GLY A 264 -12.68 4.13 15.59
N THR A 265 -12.98 4.83 16.70
CA THR A 265 -14.37 5.09 17.15
C THR A 265 -15.25 5.85 16.16
N ALA A 266 -14.65 6.46 15.14
CA ALA A 266 -15.31 7.12 14.01
C ALA A 266 -14.72 6.67 12.66
N GLY A 267 -14.04 5.51 12.63
CA GLY A 267 -13.44 4.97 11.41
C GLY A 267 -14.52 4.56 10.40
N GLY A 268 -14.26 4.84 9.13
CA GLY A 268 -15.09 4.44 8.01
C GLY A 268 -14.22 4.03 6.83
N ILE A 269 -14.79 3.23 5.94
CA ILE A 269 -14.19 2.88 4.65
C ILE A 269 -15.19 3.31 3.59
N ASP A 270 -14.84 4.34 2.84
CA ASP A 270 -15.65 4.82 1.74
C ASP A 270 -15.17 4.16 0.43
N ILE A 271 -16.10 3.51 -0.28
CA ILE A 271 -15.85 2.96 -1.62
C ILE A 271 -16.84 3.65 -2.56
N THR A 272 -16.32 4.52 -3.43
CA THR A 272 -17.12 5.27 -4.40
C THR A 272 -16.54 5.05 -5.79
N SER A 273 -17.39 4.67 -6.75
CA SER A 273 -17.04 4.50 -8.16
C SER A 273 -18.02 5.29 -9.02
N LEU A 274 -17.52 5.86 -10.13
CA LEU A 274 -18.38 6.41 -11.19
C LEU A 274 -18.85 5.31 -12.16
N GLY A 275 -18.12 4.19 -12.23
CA GLY A 275 -18.52 2.99 -12.93
C GLY A 275 -19.00 1.93 -11.96
N ASP A 276 -18.72 0.67 -12.27
CA ASP A 276 -19.13 -0.45 -11.44
C ASP A 276 -18.20 -0.64 -10.23
N ILE A 277 -18.68 -1.39 -9.25
CA ILE A 277 -17.89 -1.96 -8.15
C ILE A 277 -18.15 -3.45 -8.19
N ASP A 278 -17.17 -4.21 -8.65
CA ASP A 278 -17.24 -5.67 -8.68
C ASP A 278 -16.72 -6.24 -7.35
N ILE A 279 -17.50 -7.08 -6.70
CA ILE A 279 -17.08 -7.88 -5.55
C ILE A 279 -17.32 -9.34 -5.91
N THR A 280 -16.24 -10.08 -6.13
CA THR A 280 -16.30 -11.47 -6.59
C THR A 280 -15.41 -12.35 -5.72
N THR A 281 -15.96 -13.46 -5.23
CA THR A 281 -15.20 -14.57 -4.63
C THR A 281 -15.26 -15.77 -5.56
N THR A 282 -14.12 -16.41 -5.83
CA THR A 282 -14.01 -17.56 -6.75
C THR A 282 -13.37 -18.80 -6.10
N GLY A 283 -13.17 -18.78 -4.79
CA GLY A 283 -12.50 -19.85 -4.07
C GLY A 283 -13.34 -21.11 -3.90
N ALA A 284 -12.84 -22.05 -3.10
CA ALA A 284 -13.47 -23.35 -2.89
C ALA A 284 -14.84 -23.22 -2.17
N ALA A 285 -15.54 -24.34 -1.99
CA ALA A 285 -16.78 -24.34 -1.22
C ALA A 285 -16.53 -23.79 0.20
N GLY A 286 -17.30 -22.77 0.60
CA GLY A 286 -17.18 -22.12 1.90
C GLY A 286 -16.56 -20.72 1.88
N GLU A 287 -16.11 -20.22 0.72
CA GLU A 287 -15.70 -18.82 0.60
C GLU A 287 -16.91 -17.89 0.43
N ASP A 288 -17.17 -17.07 1.44
CA ASP A 288 -18.38 -16.25 1.53
C ASP A 288 -18.04 -14.75 1.50
N ILE A 289 -18.91 -13.96 0.85
CA ILE A 289 -18.95 -12.50 1.05
C ILE A 289 -19.87 -12.23 2.25
N THR A 290 -19.28 -12.02 3.42
CA THR A 290 -20.04 -11.72 4.64
C THR A 290 -20.15 -10.21 4.86
N ILE A 291 -21.36 -9.70 5.02
CA ILE A 291 -21.63 -8.30 5.41
C ILE A 291 -22.31 -8.30 6.79
N THR A 292 -21.57 -7.87 7.81
CA THR A 292 -22.07 -7.78 9.18
C THR A 292 -22.14 -6.32 9.64
N ASN A 293 -23.30 -5.90 10.13
CA ASN A 293 -23.46 -4.62 10.82
C ASN A 293 -23.95 -4.86 12.25
N THR A 294 -23.14 -4.48 13.25
CA THR A 294 -23.50 -4.57 14.67
C THR A 294 -23.91 -3.20 15.18
N GLY A 295 -25.22 -3.01 15.43
CA GLY A 295 -25.77 -1.76 16.00
C GLY A 295 -26.27 -0.74 14.98
N GLY A 296 -26.01 -0.94 13.68
CA GLY A 296 -26.56 -0.15 12.57
C GLY A 296 -27.46 -0.95 11.65
N SER A 297 -27.65 -0.44 10.43
CA SER A 297 -28.45 -1.06 9.36
C SER A 297 -27.62 -1.30 8.10
N ILE A 298 -28.07 -2.24 7.27
CA ILE A 298 -27.57 -2.43 5.89
C ILE A 298 -28.66 -1.90 4.96
N ALA A 299 -28.36 -0.85 4.21
CA ALA A 299 -29.27 -0.28 3.21
C ALA A 299 -28.83 -0.74 1.82
N ILE A 300 -29.76 -1.29 1.03
CA ILE A 300 -29.53 -1.68 -0.35
C ILE A 300 -30.57 -0.95 -1.19
N SER A 301 -30.10 -0.13 -2.11
CA SER A 301 -30.96 0.68 -2.97
C SER A 301 -30.33 0.83 -4.34
N ALA A 302 -31.14 0.76 -5.38
CA ALA A 302 -30.71 1.07 -6.73
C ALA A 302 -31.81 1.88 -7.44
N THR A 303 -31.38 2.85 -8.24
CA THR A 303 -32.28 3.85 -8.86
C THR A 303 -32.37 3.72 -10.38
N GLU A 304 -31.67 2.74 -10.96
CA GLU A 304 -31.69 2.52 -12.40
C GLU A 304 -33.06 1.99 -12.86
N ASN A 305 -33.53 2.43 -14.03
CA ASN A 305 -34.80 2.02 -14.61
C ASN A 305 -34.62 0.85 -15.58
N VAL A 306 -34.22 -0.30 -15.04
CA VAL A 306 -34.01 -1.55 -15.80
C VAL A 306 -34.61 -2.74 -15.04
N SER A 307 -34.65 -3.92 -15.66
CA SER A 307 -35.03 -5.15 -14.95
C SER A 307 -33.94 -5.56 -13.96
N SER A 308 -34.32 -6.22 -12.87
CA SER A 308 -33.38 -6.86 -11.92
C SER A 308 -32.35 -5.92 -11.29
N VAL A 309 -32.75 -4.67 -11.04
CA VAL A 309 -31.88 -3.64 -10.44
C VAL A 309 -31.30 -4.06 -9.08
N ILE A 310 -32.02 -4.92 -8.37
CA ILE A 310 -31.52 -5.70 -7.25
C ILE A 310 -31.90 -7.16 -7.52
N ALA A 311 -30.91 -8.02 -7.70
CA ALA A 311 -31.10 -9.45 -7.93
C ALA A 311 -30.47 -10.26 -6.79
N ILE A 312 -31.19 -11.27 -6.32
CA ILE A 312 -30.68 -12.26 -5.37
C ILE A 312 -30.91 -13.63 -6.02
N THR A 313 -29.82 -14.25 -6.45
CA THR A 313 -29.84 -15.50 -7.21
C THR A 313 -28.95 -16.52 -6.53
N SER A 314 -29.43 -17.76 -6.40
CA SER A 314 -28.63 -18.93 -6.01
C SER A 314 -28.76 -19.97 -7.13
N ASN A 315 -27.64 -20.42 -7.70
CA ASN A 315 -27.60 -21.33 -8.85
C ASN A 315 -26.40 -22.32 -8.90
N GLY A 316 -25.69 -22.52 -7.79
CA GLY A 316 -24.60 -23.48 -7.60
C GLY A 316 -25.01 -24.93 -7.31
N GLY A 317 -26.28 -25.30 -7.09
CA GLY A 317 -26.65 -26.71 -6.82
C GLY A 317 -28.07 -26.99 -6.27
N THR A 318 -28.34 -28.24 -5.90
CA THR A 318 -29.68 -28.69 -5.46
C THR A 318 -30.03 -28.38 -4.00
N SER A 319 -29.07 -27.93 -3.19
CA SER A 319 -29.23 -27.68 -1.75
C SER A 319 -29.26 -26.19 -1.40
N GLU A 320 -29.42 -25.34 -2.42
CA GLU A 320 -29.35 -23.89 -2.29
C GLU A 320 -30.59 -23.29 -1.64
N THR A 321 -30.39 -22.22 -0.86
CA THR A 321 -31.47 -21.53 -0.16
C THR A 321 -31.21 -20.03 -0.11
N ILE A 322 -32.28 -19.23 -0.17
CA ILE A 322 -32.27 -17.81 0.20
C ILE A 322 -33.07 -17.70 1.50
N VAL A 323 -32.43 -17.26 2.58
CA VAL A 323 -33.06 -17.14 3.91
C VAL A 323 -33.18 -15.67 4.29
N ILE A 324 -34.41 -15.22 4.57
CA ILE A 324 -34.69 -13.90 5.14
C ILE A 324 -35.36 -14.13 6.49
N THR A 325 -34.73 -13.68 7.57
CA THR A 325 -35.21 -13.92 8.94
C THR A 325 -35.24 -12.61 9.73
N ASN A 326 -36.37 -12.37 10.40
CA ASN A 326 -36.47 -11.38 11.46
C ASN A 326 -36.76 -12.11 12.78
N THR A 327 -35.82 -12.06 13.72
CA THR A 327 -35.90 -12.83 14.97
C THR A 327 -36.63 -12.10 16.10
N LEU A 328 -36.50 -10.77 16.20
CA LEU A 328 -36.97 -9.98 17.36
C LEU A 328 -38.15 -9.05 17.05
N GLY A 329 -38.41 -8.75 15.78
CA GLY A 329 -39.47 -7.85 15.35
C GLY A 329 -40.84 -8.48 15.56
N THR A 330 -41.67 -7.84 16.39
CA THR A 330 -43.03 -8.32 16.71
C THR A 330 -44.14 -7.52 16.02
N GLY A 331 -43.79 -6.48 15.26
CA GLY A 331 -44.76 -5.65 14.54
C GLY A 331 -45.21 -6.26 13.21
N ALA A 332 -46.37 -5.83 12.70
CA ALA A 332 -46.95 -6.33 11.45
C ALA A 332 -46.04 -6.12 10.20
N GLY A 333 -45.02 -5.26 10.29
CA GLY A 333 -44.02 -5.02 9.25
C GLY A 333 -42.62 -5.53 9.60
N ALA A 334 -42.47 -6.49 10.52
CA ALA A 334 -41.16 -7.05 10.88
C ALA A 334 -40.39 -7.56 9.66
N ILE A 335 -41.10 -8.10 8.67
CA ILE A 335 -40.63 -8.26 7.29
C ILE A 335 -41.69 -7.64 6.39
N SER A 336 -41.30 -6.70 5.52
CA SER A 336 -42.22 -6.02 4.61
C SER A 336 -41.70 -6.10 3.18
N LEU A 337 -42.53 -6.62 2.28
CA LEU A 337 -42.32 -6.60 0.83
C LEU A 337 -43.45 -5.77 0.23
N ILE A 338 -43.12 -4.66 -0.41
CA ILE A 338 -44.11 -3.70 -0.91
C ILE A 338 -43.84 -3.45 -2.39
N ALA A 339 -44.83 -3.73 -3.24
CA ALA A 339 -44.85 -3.30 -4.63
C ALA A 339 -45.96 -2.24 -4.78
N SER A 340 -45.59 -0.95 -4.74
CA SER A 340 -46.57 0.15 -4.72
C SER A 340 -47.33 0.36 -6.04
N ALA A 341 -46.72 -0.03 -7.18
CA ALA A 341 -47.33 0.07 -8.50
C ALA A 341 -47.65 -1.29 -9.15
N GLY A 342 -47.17 -2.39 -8.58
CA GLY A 342 -47.23 -3.73 -9.18
C GLY A 342 -47.61 -4.81 -8.17
N GLY A 343 -47.48 -6.07 -8.58
CA GLY A 343 -47.71 -7.22 -7.71
C GLY A 343 -46.41 -7.86 -7.23
N ILE A 344 -46.52 -8.69 -6.20
CA ILE A 344 -45.44 -9.59 -5.76
C ILE A 344 -45.78 -10.99 -6.29
N THR A 345 -44.85 -11.59 -7.04
CA THR A 345 -45.02 -12.94 -7.62
C THR A 345 -44.17 -13.95 -6.86
N LEU A 346 -44.79 -15.01 -6.35
CA LEU A 346 -44.11 -16.17 -5.78
C LEU A 346 -44.50 -17.41 -6.59
N THR A 347 -43.57 -17.91 -7.40
CA THR A 347 -43.82 -19.04 -8.31
C THR A 347 -43.01 -20.25 -7.85
N PRO A 348 -43.64 -21.31 -7.31
CA PRO A 348 -42.96 -22.57 -7.12
C PRO A 348 -42.77 -23.30 -8.46
N VAL A 349 -41.87 -24.30 -8.50
CA VAL A 349 -41.83 -25.27 -9.61
C VAL A 349 -43.13 -26.08 -9.65
N SER A 350 -43.45 -26.79 -10.75
CA SER A 350 -44.76 -27.43 -11.00
C SER A 350 -45.28 -28.42 -9.93
N THR A 351 -44.46 -28.77 -8.94
CA THR A 351 -44.82 -29.59 -7.77
C THR A 351 -44.54 -28.91 -6.42
N GLY A 352 -44.03 -27.68 -6.41
CA GLY A 352 -43.76 -26.92 -5.19
C GLY A 352 -45.02 -26.21 -4.70
N VAL A 353 -45.15 -26.09 -3.38
CA VAL A 353 -46.29 -25.45 -2.72
C VAL A 353 -45.80 -24.21 -2.00
N VAL A 354 -46.46 -23.07 -2.17
CA VAL A 354 -46.32 -21.95 -1.24
C VAL A 354 -47.13 -22.31 0.00
N THR A 355 -46.45 -22.88 1.00
CA THR A 355 -47.11 -23.27 2.26
C THR A 355 -47.28 -22.03 3.12
N VAL A 356 -48.51 -21.67 3.45
CA VAL A 356 -48.81 -20.62 4.41
C VAL A 356 -49.63 -21.22 5.55
N THR A 357 -49.21 -20.98 6.79
CA THR A 357 -49.92 -21.47 7.97
C THR A 357 -51.19 -20.65 8.18
N ILE A 358 -52.27 -21.31 8.60
CA ILE A 358 -53.60 -20.71 8.75
C ILE A 358 -53.55 -19.67 9.88
N GLY A 359 -53.91 -18.42 9.59
CA GLY A 359 -53.86 -17.29 10.53
C GLY A 359 -52.90 -16.15 10.13
N ASP A 360 -52.00 -16.40 9.17
CA ASP A 360 -50.93 -15.44 8.81
C ASP A 360 -51.25 -14.56 7.58
N VAL A 361 -52.29 -14.87 6.80
CA VAL A 361 -52.66 -14.11 5.60
C VAL A 361 -53.93 -13.31 5.83
N SER A 362 -53.77 -11.99 5.95
CA SER A 362 -54.87 -11.04 5.85
C SER A 362 -54.90 -10.44 4.44
N LEU A 363 -55.85 -10.87 3.59
CA LEU A 363 -56.09 -10.23 2.30
C LEU A 363 -57.09 -9.09 2.49
N THR A 364 -56.62 -7.85 2.49
CA THR A 364 -57.49 -6.68 2.66
C THR A 364 -58.26 -6.29 1.40
N ASP A 365 -57.72 -6.59 0.20
CA ASP A 365 -58.31 -6.20 -1.11
C ASP A 365 -58.12 -7.24 -2.25
N GLY A 366 -57.71 -8.47 -1.94
CA GLY A 366 -57.35 -9.50 -2.92
C GLY A 366 -58.30 -10.70 -2.98
N ARG A 367 -58.57 -11.20 -4.19
CA ARG A 367 -59.26 -12.49 -4.42
C ARG A 367 -58.28 -13.64 -4.17
N LEU A 368 -58.61 -14.52 -3.24
CA LEU A 368 -57.93 -15.82 -3.06
C LEU A 368 -58.28 -16.73 -4.26
N VAL A 369 -57.28 -17.10 -5.08
CA VAL A 369 -57.46 -18.07 -6.19
C VAL A 369 -56.98 -19.42 -5.72
N MET A 370 -57.87 -20.40 -5.65
CA MET A 370 -57.60 -21.72 -5.09
C MET A 370 -57.84 -22.80 -6.14
N GLY A 371 -57.06 -23.89 -6.11
CA GLY A 371 -57.21 -25.03 -7.03
C GLY A 371 -58.50 -25.83 -6.78
N THR A 372 -58.93 -26.57 -7.81
CA THR A 372 -60.16 -27.39 -7.80
C THR A 372 -59.83 -28.88 -7.59
N GLU A 373 -60.45 -29.52 -6.59
CA GLU A 373 -60.42 -30.99 -6.43
C GLU A 373 -61.79 -31.56 -6.79
N GLY A 374 -61.82 -32.60 -7.64
CA GLY A 374 -63.04 -33.24 -8.11
C GLY A 374 -63.38 -34.50 -7.30
N LEU A 375 -64.53 -34.51 -6.63
CA LEU A 375 -65.05 -35.64 -5.86
C LEU A 375 -66.41 -36.08 -6.42
N THR A 376 -66.75 -37.37 -6.35
CA THR A 376 -68.06 -37.87 -6.79
C THR A 376 -68.94 -38.26 -5.61
N CYS A 377 -70.23 -37.91 -5.69
CA CYS A 377 -71.22 -38.12 -4.65
C CYS A 377 -72.26 -39.15 -5.13
N SER A 378 -72.09 -40.43 -4.77
CA SER A 378 -72.98 -41.52 -5.22
C SER A 378 -74.00 -42.00 -4.19
N SER A 379 -73.65 -42.06 -2.90
CA SER A 379 -74.56 -42.52 -1.83
C SER A 379 -74.28 -41.88 -0.46
N GLY A 380 -73.58 -40.75 -0.50
CA GLY A 380 -72.98 -40.05 0.65
C GLY A 380 -71.54 -39.68 0.32
N LEU A 381 -71.12 -38.46 0.68
CA LEU A 381 -69.76 -37.99 0.51
C LEU A 381 -69.35 -37.26 1.79
N VAL A 382 -68.32 -37.77 2.46
CA VAL A 382 -67.68 -37.06 3.56
C VAL A 382 -66.48 -36.33 2.98
N ILE A 383 -66.52 -35.01 3.00
CA ILE A 383 -65.40 -34.17 2.59
C ILE A 383 -64.51 -33.97 3.82
N ASP A 384 -63.31 -34.54 3.77
CA ASP A 384 -62.29 -34.35 4.80
C ASP A 384 -61.47 -33.09 4.49
N LEU A 385 -61.70 -32.02 5.26
CA LEU A 385 -61.01 -30.74 5.06
C LEU A 385 -59.54 -30.78 5.48
N ALA A 386 -59.08 -31.83 6.17
CA ALA A 386 -57.66 -31.99 6.49
C ALA A 386 -56.84 -32.52 5.32
N THR A 387 -57.44 -33.32 4.42
CA THR A 387 -56.74 -34.00 3.32
C THR A 387 -57.15 -33.56 1.92
N THR A 388 -58.27 -32.85 1.77
CA THR A 388 -58.77 -32.34 0.47
C THR A 388 -58.17 -30.98 0.17
N ALA A 389 -57.67 -30.73 -1.05
CA ALA A 389 -56.96 -29.49 -1.36
C ALA A 389 -57.90 -28.27 -1.24
N LYS A 390 -57.40 -27.29 -0.50
CA LYS A 390 -58.21 -26.21 0.08
C LYS A 390 -58.38 -25.07 -0.90
N GLY A 391 -59.42 -25.15 -1.72
CA GLY A 391 -60.20 -23.93 -1.84
C GLY A 391 -61.32 -23.74 -2.84
N ILE A 392 -61.47 -24.57 -3.87
CA ILE A 392 -62.80 -24.82 -4.42
C ILE A 392 -62.96 -26.33 -4.48
N ILE A 393 -63.87 -26.86 -3.67
CA ILE A 393 -64.16 -28.28 -3.68
C ILE A 393 -65.21 -28.48 -4.77
N THR A 394 -64.88 -29.20 -5.83
CA THR A 394 -65.84 -29.53 -6.89
C THR A 394 -66.38 -30.92 -6.63
N THR A 395 -67.70 -31.06 -6.62
CA THR A 395 -68.38 -32.34 -6.41
C THR A 395 -69.30 -32.64 -7.58
N THR A 396 -69.40 -33.91 -7.99
CA THR A 396 -70.30 -34.34 -9.08
C THR A 396 -71.29 -35.36 -8.53
N GLY A 397 -72.59 -35.13 -8.68
CA GLY A 397 -73.63 -36.09 -8.26
C GLY A 397 -73.81 -37.20 -9.29
N GLU A 398 -73.95 -38.46 -8.88
CA GLU A 398 -74.18 -39.59 -9.79
C GLU A 398 -75.68 -39.87 -10.04
N THR A 399 -75.99 -40.35 -11.24
CA THR A 399 -77.35 -40.39 -11.82
C THR A 399 -78.43 -40.98 -10.89
N ASN A 400 -79.38 -40.11 -10.52
CA ASN A 400 -80.67 -40.41 -9.87
C ASN A 400 -80.61 -40.95 -8.43
N THR A 401 -79.45 -40.89 -7.77
CA THR A 401 -79.29 -41.26 -6.34
C THR A 401 -79.22 -40.03 -5.45
N ALA A 402 -79.93 -40.05 -4.31
CA ALA A 402 -79.77 -39.01 -3.30
C ALA A 402 -78.41 -39.15 -2.61
N CYS A 403 -77.72 -38.04 -2.41
CA CYS A 403 -76.41 -38.00 -1.78
C CYS A 403 -76.38 -36.96 -0.64
N ALA A 404 -75.85 -37.36 0.52
CA ALA A 404 -75.62 -36.45 1.64
C ALA A 404 -74.14 -36.04 1.65
N ILE A 405 -73.87 -34.75 1.57
CA ILE A 405 -72.53 -34.20 1.75
C ILE A 405 -72.37 -33.79 3.21
N SER A 406 -71.35 -34.34 3.86
CA SER A 406 -70.93 -33.95 5.21
C SER A 406 -69.49 -33.49 5.20
N PHE A 407 -69.11 -32.75 6.23
CA PHE A 407 -67.75 -32.26 6.40
C PHE A 407 -67.12 -32.91 7.63
N THR A 408 -65.82 -33.17 7.57
CA THR A 408 -65.07 -33.64 8.73
C THR A 408 -63.70 -32.98 8.80
N ASN A 409 -63.14 -32.95 10.02
CA ASN A 409 -61.84 -32.34 10.35
C ASN A 409 -61.68 -30.87 9.92
N GLY A 410 -62.76 -30.08 9.86
CA GLY A 410 -62.69 -28.63 9.64
C GLY A 410 -62.13 -27.87 10.85
N VAL A 411 -61.74 -26.60 10.63
CA VAL A 411 -61.31 -25.70 11.72
C VAL A 411 -62.25 -24.50 11.80
N ALA A 412 -62.66 -24.11 13.02
CA ALA A 412 -63.53 -22.94 13.20
C ALA A 412 -62.90 -21.68 12.57
N GLY A 413 -63.64 -21.02 11.67
CA GLY A 413 -63.16 -19.88 10.87
C GLY A 413 -62.65 -20.23 9.47
N GLU A 414 -62.51 -21.52 9.14
CA GLU A 414 -62.13 -21.96 7.79
C GLU A 414 -63.22 -21.65 6.77
N PHE A 415 -62.89 -20.91 5.71
CA PHE A 415 -63.82 -20.59 4.62
C PHE A 415 -63.82 -21.70 3.57
N VAL A 416 -65.00 -22.19 3.22
CA VAL A 416 -65.21 -23.30 2.29
C VAL A 416 -66.04 -22.81 1.12
N VAL A 417 -65.54 -23.04 -0.10
CA VAL A 417 -66.32 -22.91 -1.33
C VAL A 417 -66.50 -24.30 -1.93
N LEU A 418 -67.75 -24.71 -2.09
CA LEU A 418 -68.15 -25.95 -2.72
C LEU A 418 -68.88 -25.62 -4.02
N SER A 419 -68.39 -26.17 -5.13
CA SER A 419 -69.07 -26.22 -6.41
C SER A 419 -69.64 -27.64 -6.58
N HIS A 420 -70.89 -27.76 -6.98
CA HIS A 420 -71.53 -29.06 -7.23
C HIS A 420 -72.17 -29.08 -8.61
N ASP A 421 -71.90 -30.15 -9.35
CA ASP A 421 -72.43 -30.41 -10.69
C ASP A 421 -73.40 -31.59 -10.62
N TYR A 422 -74.64 -31.40 -11.06
CA TYR A 422 -75.65 -32.47 -11.05
C TYR A 422 -75.60 -33.28 -12.35
N ASN A 423 -75.18 -34.55 -12.27
CA ASN A 423 -75.29 -35.49 -13.39
C ASN A 423 -76.43 -36.49 -13.12
N GLY A 424 -77.68 -36.06 -13.37
CA GLY A 424 -78.93 -36.81 -13.17
C GLY A 424 -79.92 -36.08 -12.25
N THR A 425 -80.96 -36.79 -11.77
CA THR A 425 -82.03 -36.19 -10.93
C THR A 425 -81.90 -36.45 -9.44
N GLY A 426 -80.68 -36.74 -8.98
CA GLY A 426 -80.39 -37.02 -7.57
C GLY A 426 -80.56 -35.78 -6.70
N VAL A 427 -80.96 -36.00 -5.43
CA VAL A 427 -81.07 -34.95 -4.42
C VAL A 427 -79.75 -34.81 -3.67
N ILE A 428 -79.25 -33.59 -3.49
CA ILE A 428 -78.16 -33.31 -2.54
C ILE A 428 -78.73 -32.75 -1.23
N THR A 429 -78.20 -33.26 -0.11
CA THR A 429 -78.49 -32.76 1.24
C THR A 429 -77.19 -32.49 1.97
N PHE A 430 -77.18 -31.53 2.88
CA PHE A 430 -76.04 -31.26 3.75
C PHE A 430 -76.37 -31.74 5.16
N ALA A 431 -75.54 -32.63 5.71
CA ALA A 431 -75.87 -33.28 6.97
C ALA A 431 -75.57 -32.41 8.21
N ASP A 432 -74.61 -31.47 8.10
CA ASP A 432 -73.99 -30.83 9.27
C ASP A 432 -73.95 -29.29 9.12
N VAL A 433 -75.13 -28.64 9.10
CA VAL A 433 -75.27 -27.19 8.87
C VAL A 433 -75.70 -26.41 10.12
N THR A 434 -74.79 -25.54 10.56
CA THR A 434 -74.89 -24.36 11.44
C THR A 434 -75.76 -23.20 10.99
N GLY A 435 -77.02 -23.06 11.41
CA GLY A 435 -77.65 -21.73 11.42
C GLY A 435 -78.12 -21.19 10.06
N PHE A 436 -78.96 -21.96 9.36
CA PHE A 436 -79.89 -21.35 8.41
C PHE A 436 -80.95 -20.57 9.21
N ASP A 437 -80.68 -19.30 9.53
CA ASP A 437 -81.66 -18.44 10.20
C ASP A 437 -82.86 -18.21 9.27
N ALA A 438 -84.01 -18.78 9.65
CA ALA A 438 -85.28 -18.61 8.95
C ALA A 438 -85.76 -17.14 8.84
N SER A 439 -85.07 -16.19 9.48
CA SER A 439 -85.29 -14.74 9.40
C SER A 439 -84.52 -14.05 8.25
N PHE A 440 -83.66 -14.75 7.51
CA PHE A 440 -83.10 -14.20 6.27
C PHE A 440 -84.21 -14.20 5.21
N THR A 441 -84.92 -13.07 5.07
CA THR A 441 -85.82 -12.88 3.92
C THR A 441 -84.99 -13.07 2.65
N PRO A 442 -85.23 -14.12 1.85
CA PRO A 442 -84.42 -14.38 0.68
C PRO A 442 -84.54 -13.17 -0.23
N VAL A 443 -83.41 -12.57 -0.60
CA VAL A 443 -83.40 -11.77 -1.83
C VAL A 443 -83.77 -12.77 -2.92
N THR A 444 -85.01 -12.66 -3.35
CA THR A 444 -85.76 -13.53 -4.24
C THR A 444 -84.91 -14.42 -5.15
N ALA A 445 -85.00 -15.75 -4.92
CA ALA A 445 -84.97 -16.86 -5.89
C ALA A 445 -83.85 -17.93 -5.90
N LEU A 446 -82.80 -17.93 -5.05
CA LEU A 446 -81.58 -18.73 -5.42
C LEU A 446 -81.18 -19.98 -4.61
N CYS A 447 -81.91 -20.42 -3.58
CA CYS A 447 -81.72 -21.75 -2.93
C CYS A 447 -82.97 -22.24 -2.15
N THR A 448 -84.19 -22.06 -2.66
CA THR A 448 -85.44 -22.33 -1.90
C THR A 448 -85.78 -23.82 -1.71
N GLY A 449 -84.83 -24.75 -1.84
CA GLY A 449 -85.08 -26.18 -1.77
C GLY A 449 -84.03 -27.02 -1.02
N VAL A 450 -83.01 -26.41 -0.41
CA VAL A 450 -81.87 -27.18 0.12
C VAL A 450 -82.15 -27.88 1.47
N ASP A 451 -83.28 -27.59 2.12
CA ASP A 451 -83.74 -28.37 3.29
C ASP A 451 -84.66 -29.55 2.95
N ALA A 452 -84.97 -29.78 1.67
CA ALA A 452 -85.67 -30.99 1.26
C ALA A 452 -85.50 -31.21 -0.24
N GLY A 453 -84.70 -32.19 -0.64
CA GLY A 453 -85.08 -32.92 -1.85
C GLY A 453 -85.00 -32.14 -3.16
N VAL A 454 -83.95 -31.36 -3.45
CA VAL A 454 -83.85 -30.71 -4.78
C VAL A 454 -83.72 -31.78 -5.85
N THR A 455 -84.80 -32.01 -6.61
CA THR A 455 -84.75 -32.80 -7.84
C THR A 455 -84.17 -31.89 -8.92
N ALA A 456 -82.83 -31.81 -8.96
CA ALA A 456 -82.14 -31.06 -10.00
C ALA A 456 -82.27 -31.77 -11.35
N ALA A 457 -82.21 -31.04 -12.45
CA ALA A 457 -82.10 -31.65 -13.77
C ALA A 457 -80.64 -32.01 -14.06
N ASN A 458 -80.46 -32.92 -15.02
CA ASN A 458 -79.12 -33.23 -15.52
C ASN A 458 -78.46 -31.96 -16.07
N ASN A 459 -77.21 -31.71 -15.65
CA ASN A 459 -76.38 -30.54 -15.93
C ASN A 459 -76.70 -29.27 -15.13
N ASP A 460 -77.60 -29.31 -14.14
CA ASP A 460 -77.73 -28.18 -13.23
C ASP A 460 -76.47 -28.01 -12.36
N HIS A 461 -76.23 -26.81 -11.85
CA HIS A 461 -75.04 -26.47 -11.08
C HIS A 461 -75.39 -25.73 -9.79
N PHE A 462 -74.58 -25.91 -8.75
CA PHE A 462 -74.78 -25.29 -7.46
C PHE A 462 -73.45 -24.79 -6.85
N TYR A 463 -73.46 -23.60 -6.24
CA TYR A 463 -72.33 -23.07 -5.48
C TYR A 463 -72.74 -22.76 -4.05
N LEU A 464 -71.95 -23.25 -3.10
CA LEU A 464 -72.05 -22.96 -1.67
C LEU A 464 -70.78 -22.26 -1.20
N SER A 465 -70.95 -21.22 -0.41
CA SER A 465 -69.89 -20.61 0.38
C SER A 465 -70.29 -20.61 1.85
N GLY A 466 -69.37 -20.97 2.73
CA GLY A 466 -69.62 -21.04 4.15
C GLY A 466 -68.34 -20.94 4.98
N VAL A 467 -68.50 -20.79 6.28
CA VAL A 467 -67.40 -20.80 7.25
C VAL A 467 -67.66 -21.93 8.24
N MET A 468 -66.66 -22.79 8.46
CA MET A 468 -66.75 -23.83 9.46
C MET A 468 -66.90 -23.22 10.85
N THR A 469 -67.88 -23.69 11.63
CA THR A 469 -68.09 -23.29 13.02
C THR A 469 -67.47 -24.31 13.99
N SER A 470 -67.29 -25.55 13.55
CA SER A 470 -66.60 -26.62 14.27
C SER A 470 -65.97 -27.64 13.30
N ALA A 471 -65.49 -28.77 13.81
CA ALA A 471 -64.82 -29.80 12.99
C ALA A 471 -65.72 -30.50 11.97
N THR A 472 -67.03 -30.53 12.20
CA THR A 472 -67.98 -31.19 11.31
C THR A 472 -69.05 -30.24 10.79
N GLU A 473 -69.11 -29.02 11.31
CA GLU A 473 -70.27 -28.15 11.13
C GLU A 473 -69.91 -26.88 10.36
N ILE A 474 -70.72 -26.57 9.34
CA ILE A 474 -70.53 -25.39 8.49
C ILE A 474 -71.68 -24.39 8.67
N MET A 475 -71.33 -23.11 8.81
CA MET A 475 -72.28 -22.01 8.68
C MET A 475 -72.29 -21.52 7.24
N ILE A 476 -73.43 -21.63 6.58
CA ILE A 476 -73.60 -21.22 5.19
C ILE A 476 -73.69 -19.69 5.14
N LEU A 477 -72.82 -19.07 4.34
CA LEU A 477 -72.80 -17.63 4.11
C LEU A 477 -73.52 -17.22 2.82
N GLY A 478 -73.52 -18.10 1.81
CA GLY A 478 -74.13 -17.82 0.52
C GLY A 478 -74.28 -19.08 -0.33
N CYS A 479 -75.34 -19.10 -1.14
CA CYS A 479 -75.81 -20.28 -1.86
C CYS A 479 -76.44 -19.83 -3.19
N THR A 480 -76.02 -20.41 -4.31
CA THR A 480 -76.52 -20.06 -5.64
C THR A 480 -76.75 -21.30 -6.48
N TYR A 481 -77.98 -21.52 -6.90
CA TYR A 481 -78.37 -22.57 -7.83
C TYR A 481 -78.49 -22.05 -9.27
N PHE A 482 -78.03 -22.85 -10.23
CA PHE A 482 -78.09 -22.58 -11.66
C PHE A 482 -78.83 -23.72 -12.37
N ASN A 483 -79.95 -23.38 -13.02
CA ASN A 483 -80.69 -24.28 -13.90
C ASN A 483 -80.08 -24.22 -15.31
N ALA A 484 -79.77 -25.37 -15.90
CA ALA A 484 -79.19 -25.49 -17.23
C ALA A 484 -80.21 -25.43 -18.39
N ALA A 485 -81.51 -25.25 -18.09
CA ALA A 485 -82.61 -25.16 -19.06
C ALA A 485 -82.67 -23.85 -19.87
#